data_AF-S9UEL5-F1
#
_entry.id   AF-S9UEL5-F1
#
_cell.length_a   1.000
_cell.length_b   1.000
_cell.length_c   1.000
_cell.angle_alpha   90.00
_cell.angle_beta   90.00
_cell.angle_gamma   90.00
#
_symmetry.space_group_name_H-M   'P 1'
#
loop_
_entity.id
_entity.type
_entity.pdbx_description
1 polymer ?
#
loop_
_entity_poly.entity_id
_entity_poly.type
_entity_poly.pdbx_seq_one_letter_code
_entity_poly.pdbx_strand_id
1 'polypeptide(L)'
;MYLLTSPGSQPRALVATHIVGAFLGVSWAHITSSLPQPLGQLLACAFAVSILTALMMITGTMQPSASATTCLAALHEYGAMKDQGFMFMVCPALLGGCVICFLGWILNNLIPWRHCYPVWL
;
A
#
# COMPACT_ATOMS: atom_id res chain seq x y z
N MET A 1 -25.47 -0.88 -5.29
CA MET A 1 -25.15 -0.14 -4.06
C MET A 1 -24.26 -1.00 -3.15
N TYR A 2 -23.07 -1.41 -3.61
CA TYR A 2 -22.17 -2.32 -2.86
C TYR A 2 -20.71 -1.83 -2.79
N LEU A 3 -20.36 -0.75 -3.50
CA LEU A 3 -18.98 -0.27 -3.56
C LEU A 3 -18.54 0.40 -2.25
N LEU A 4 -19.44 1.14 -1.59
CA LEU A 4 -19.13 1.82 -0.32
C LEU A 4 -18.90 0.86 0.84
N THR A 5 -19.45 -0.35 0.78
CA THR A 5 -19.37 -1.37 1.84
C THR A 5 -18.34 -2.45 1.54
N SER A 6 -17.74 -2.45 0.34
CA SER A 6 -16.70 -3.42 -0.02
C SER A 6 -15.52 -3.33 0.97
N PRO A 7 -14.99 -4.47 1.46
CA PRO A 7 -13.87 -4.49 2.40
C PRO A 7 -12.64 -3.72 1.89
N GLY A 8 -12.32 -3.83 0.59
CA GLY A 8 -11.20 -3.12 -0.04
C GLY A 8 -11.42 -1.61 -0.15
N SER A 9 -12.67 -1.16 -0.14
CA SER A 9 -13.00 0.26 -0.22
C SER A 9 -12.96 0.96 1.15
N GLN A 10 -12.79 0.23 2.25
CA GLN A 10 -12.69 0.84 3.58
C GLN A 10 -11.30 1.46 3.81
N PRO A 11 -11.20 2.56 4.59
CA PRO A 11 -9.91 3.21 4.90
C PRO A 11 -8.87 2.25 5.47
N ARG A 12 -9.31 1.26 6.26
CA ARG A 12 -8.42 0.23 6.83
C ARG A 12 -7.68 -0.54 5.74
N ALA A 13 -8.36 -0.90 4.65
CA ALA A 13 -7.75 -1.65 3.57
C ALA A 13 -6.82 -0.76 2.76
N LEU A 14 -7.18 0.50 2.50
CA LEU A 14 -6.32 1.41 1.76
C LEU A 14 -5.05 1.78 2.53
N VAL A 15 -5.17 2.27 3.76
CA VAL A 15 -4.02 2.81 4.50
C VAL A 15 -3.11 1.69 5.00
N ALA A 16 -3.67 0.66 5.64
CA ALA A 16 -2.84 -0.38 6.26
C ALA A 16 -2.04 -1.17 5.22
N THR A 17 -2.65 -1.56 4.10
CA THR A 17 -1.95 -2.37 3.09
C THR A 17 -0.87 -1.60 2.34
N HIS A 18 -1.04 -0.30 2.12
CA HIS A 18 0.00 0.52 1.48
C HIS A 18 1.20 0.74 2.40
N ILE A 19 0.99 0.94 3.70
CA ILE A 19 2.08 1.05 4.68
C ILE A 19 2.82 -0.28 4.81
N VAL A 20 2.08 -1.39 5.00
CA VAL A 20 2.67 -2.73 5.08
C VAL A 20 3.36 -3.11 3.77
N GLY A 21 2.77 -2.76 2.63
CA GLY A 21 3.36 -2.97 1.32
C GLY A 21 4.66 -2.21 1.11
N ALA A 22 4.68 -0.91 1.43
CA ALA A 22 5.90 -0.10 1.39
C ALA A 22 6.98 -0.68 2.33
N PHE A 23 6.61 -1.08 3.54
CA PHE A 23 7.52 -1.72 4.49
C PHE A 23 8.15 -2.99 3.90
N LEU A 24 7.32 -3.91 3.39
CA LEU A 24 7.78 -5.17 2.82
C LEU A 24 8.66 -4.93 1.59
N GLY A 25 8.28 -4.00 0.71
CA GLY A 25 9.06 -3.68 -0.48
C GLY A 25 10.47 -3.19 -0.14
N VAL A 26 10.58 -2.17 0.72
CA VAL A 26 11.88 -1.63 1.17
C VAL A 26 12.68 -2.70 1.94
N SER A 27 12.03 -3.47 2.81
CA SER A 27 12.71 -4.52 3.59
C SER A 27 13.31 -5.61 2.69
N TRP A 28 12.56 -6.08 1.69
CA TRP A 28 13.05 -7.08 0.75
C TRP A 28 14.12 -6.54 -0.20
N ALA A 29 14.06 -5.25 -0.54
CA ALA A 29 15.14 -4.59 -1.27
C ALA A 29 16.45 -4.58 -0.47
N HIS A 30 16.39 -4.43 0.86
CA HIS A 30 17.55 -4.56 1.74
C HIS A 30 18.05 -6.00 1.85
N ILE A 31 17.14 -6.95 2.05
CA ILE A 31 17.48 -8.39 2.19
C ILE A 31 18.20 -8.91 0.94
N THR A 32 17.78 -8.47 -0.24
CA THR A 32 18.32 -8.94 -1.53
C THR A 32 19.41 -8.05 -2.11
N SER A 33 19.86 -7.04 -1.36
CA SER A 33 20.82 -6.03 -1.83
C SER A 33 22.20 -6.61 -2.18
N SER A 34 22.55 -7.77 -1.61
CA SER A 34 23.79 -8.50 -1.91
C SER A 34 23.76 -9.26 -3.25
N LEU A 35 22.59 -9.44 -3.86
CA LEU A 35 22.46 -10.12 -5.14
C LEU A 35 22.77 -9.19 -6.32
N PRO A 36 23.27 -9.72 -7.44
CA PRO A 36 23.47 -8.95 -8.66
C PRO A 36 22.13 -8.38 -9.17
N GLN A 37 22.14 -7.12 -9.59
CA GLN A 37 20.97 -6.46 -10.17
C GLN A 37 20.86 -6.78 -11.66
N PRO A 38 19.63 -6.94 -12.22
CA PRO A 38 18.32 -6.68 -11.60
C PRO A 38 17.71 -7.87 -10.82
N LEU A 39 18.40 -9.00 -10.72
CA LEU A 39 17.85 -10.22 -10.12
C LEU A 39 17.44 -10.00 -8.64
N GLY A 40 18.26 -9.31 -7.86
CA GLY A 40 17.95 -8.97 -6.46
C GLY A 40 16.64 -8.19 -6.32
N GLN A 41 16.48 -7.10 -7.07
CA GLN A 41 15.27 -6.28 -7.11
C GLN A 41 14.02 -7.06 -7.57
N LEU A 42 14.14 -7.91 -8.59
CA LEU A 42 13.03 -8.74 -9.07
C LEU A 42 12.58 -9.75 -8.00
N LEU A 43 13.53 -10.40 -7.32
CA LEU A 43 13.23 -11.28 -6.19
C LEU A 43 12.58 -10.50 -5.05
N ALA A 44 13.08 -9.31 -4.73
CA ALA A 44 12.49 -8.45 -3.70
C ALA A 44 11.02 -8.14 -3.99
N CYS A 45 10.70 -7.69 -5.21
CA CYS A 45 9.31 -7.41 -5.59
C CYS A 45 8.44 -8.68 -5.53
N ALA A 46 8.92 -9.83 -6.04
CA ALA A 46 8.16 -11.08 -6.02
C ALA A 46 7.84 -11.56 -4.59
N PHE A 47 8.83 -11.56 -3.69
CA PHE A 47 8.63 -11.97 -2.30
C PHE A 47 7.78 -10.97 -1.51
N ALA A 48 8.03 -9.67 -1.66
CA ALA A 48 7.28 -8.64 -0.95
C ALA A 48 5.79 -8.65 -1.36
N VAL A 49 5.48 -8.75 -2.66
CA VAL A 49 4.11 -8.77 -3.17
C VAL A 49 3.37 -10.06 -2.79
N SER A 50 4.04 -11.22 -2.86
CA SER A 50 3.41 -12.49 -2.47
C SER A 50 3.07 -12.54 -0.98
N ILE A 51 3.97 -12.08 -0.11
CA ILE A 51 3.72 -11.98 1.33
C ILE A 51 2.58 -10.99 1.61
N LEU A 52 2.61 -9.80 1.00
CA LEU A 52 1.52 -8.83 1.16
C LEU A 52 0.18 -9.43 0.73
N THR A 53 0.15 -10.13 -0.40
CA THR A 53 -1.08 -10.73 -0.93
C THR A 53 -1.66 -11.77 0.04
N ALA A 54 -0.81 -12.64 0.59
CA ALA A 54 -1.24 -13.60 1.61
C ALA A 54 -1.79 -12.89 2.85
N LEU A 55 -1.11 -11.83 3.33
CA LEU A 55 -1.60 -11.03 4.46
C LEU A 55 -2.95 -10.39 4.17
N MET A 56 -3.13 -9.77 3.00
CA MET A 56 -4.38 -9.15 2.57
C MET A 56 -5.55 -10.14 2.50
N MET A 57 -5.28 -11.38 2.07
CA MET A 57 -6.27 -12.45 2.04
C MET A 57 -6.68 -12.87 3.46
N ILE A 58 -5.72 -12.98 4.39
CA ILE A 58 -5.97 -13.35 5.78
C ILE A 58 -6.74 -12.25 6.53
N THR A 59 -6.38 -10.99 6.34
CA THR A 59 -6.99 -9.84 7.05
C THR A 59 -8.30 -9.36 6.42
N GLY A 60 -8.68 -9.91 5.27
CA GLY A 60 -9.83 -9.43 4.50
C GLY A 60 -9.68 -7.96 4.09
N THR A 61 -8.45 -7.54 3.79
CA THR A 61 -8.11 -6.17 3.35
C THR A 61 -7.56 -6.18 1.94
N MET A 62 -8.16 -6.95 1.03
CA MET A 62 -7.67 -7.06 -0.34
C MET A 62 -7.71 -5.70 -1.05
N GLN A 63 -6.53 -5.15 -1.36
CA GLN A 63 -6.35 -3.88 -2.05
C GLN A 63 -5.29 -4.04 -3.15
N PRO A 64 -5.68 -4.40 -4.40
CA PRO A 64 -4.73 -4.68 -5.48
C PRO A 64 -3.76 -3.53 -5.79
N SER A 65 -4.19 -2.28 -5.58
CA SER A 65 -3.31 -1.11 -5.75
C SER A 65 -2.10 -1.13 -4.79
N ALA A 66 -2.24 -1.73 -3.61
CA ALA A 66 -1.16 -1.80 -2.63
C ALA A 66 -0.01 -2.68 -3.12
N SER A 67 -0.30 -3.73 -3.90
CA SER A 67 0.73 -4.56 -4.55
C SER A 67 1.61 -3.75 -5.51
N ALA A 68 1.05 -2.76 -6.20
CA ALA A 68 1.83 -1.83 -7.02
C ALA A 68 2.76 -0.96 -6.16
N THR A 69 2.26 -0.41 -5.04
CA THR A 69 3.07 0.33 -4.06
C THR A 69 4.23 -0.51 -3.53
N THR A 70 3.98 -1.78 -3.21
CA THR A 70 5.02 -2.72 -2.76
C THR A 70 6.11 -2.95 -3.80
N CYS A 71 5.72 -3.14 -5.06
CA CYS A 71 6.72 -3.32 -6.12
C CYS A 71 7.51 -2.04 -6.36
N LEU A 72 6.86 -0.87 -6.35
CA LEU A 72 7.54 0.43 -6.42
C LEU A 72 8.55 0.61 -5.28
N ALA A 73 8.17 0.24 -4.05
CA ALA A 73 9.06 0.28 -2.90
C ALA A 73 10.26 -0.68 -3.04
N ALA A 74 10.06 -1.87 -3.60
CA ALA A 74 11.13 -2.84 -3.82
C ALA A 74 12.10 -2.45 -4.94
N LEU A 75 11.61 -1.72 -5.94
CA LEU A 75 12.39 -1.23 -7.08
C LEU A 75 12.97 0.17 -6.85
N HIS A 76 12.65 0.81 -5.73
CA HIS A 76 13.07 2.17 -5.44
C HIS A 76 14.59 2.25 -5.25
N GLU A 77 15.26 3.13 -6.00
CA GLU A 77 16.68 3.37 -5.84
C GLU A 77 16.95 4.25 -4.62
N TYR A 78 17.81 3.78 -3.72
CA TYR A 78 18.32 4.57 -2.60
C TYR A 78 19.07 5.78 -3.15
N GLY A 79 18.69 7.02 -2.79
CA GLY A 79 19.53 8.13 -3.25
C GLY A 79 19.15 9.54 -2.90
N ALA A 80 17.86 9.91 -2.91
CA ALA A 80 17.52 11.31 -2.75
C ALA A 80 17.68 11.80 -1.30
N MET A 81 17.32 10.99 -0.32
CA MET A 81 17.17 11.43 1.08
C MET A 81 18.13 10.76 2.09
N LYS A 82 19.04 9.88 1.65
CA LYS A 82 19.95 9.09 2.53
C LYS A 82 19.23 8.33 3.67
N ASP A 83 18.00 7.92 3.43
CA ASP A 83 17.05 7.38 4.39
C ASP A 83 16.84 5.86 4.27
N GLN A 84 17.68 5.19 3.46
CA GLN A 84 17.54 3.77 3.13
C GLN A 84 16.17 3.41 2.50
N GLY A 85 15.48 4.39 1.90
CA GLY A 85 14.18 4.21 1.24
C GLY A 85 12.96 4.21 2.16
N PHE A 86 13.12 4.31 3.48
CA PHE A 86 11.98 4.26 4.42
C PHE A 86 11.07 5.50 4.36
N MET A 87 11.53 6.64 3.84
CA MET A 87 10.70 7.80 3.54
C MET A 87 9.59 7.46 2.55
N PHE A 88 9.80 6.46 1.67
CA PHE A 88 8.76 5.98 0.76
C PHE A 88 7.48 5.56 1.51
N MET A 89 7.62 5.04 2.73
CA MET A 89 6.50 4.67 3.60
C MET A 89 5.69 5.89 4.05
N VAL A 90 6.36 7.00 4.35
CA VAL A 90 5.70 8.25 4.76
C VAL A 90 5.11 8.95 3.54
N CYS A 91 5.93 9.15 2.51
CA CYS A 91 5.55 9.75 1.24
C CYS A 91 6.25 8.98 0.10
N PRO A 92 5.52 8.38 -0.83
CA PRO A 92 4.09 8.62 -1.11
C PRO A 92 3.10 7.68 -0.38
N ALA A 93 3.52 6.58 0.26
CA ALA A 93 2.59 5.51 0.62
C ALA A 93 1.51 5.92 1.66
N LEU A 94 1.92 6.41 2.83
CA LEU A 94 0.98 6.87 3.86
C LEU A 94 0.23 8.13 3.42
N LEU A 95 0.96 9.16 3.00
CA LEU A 95 0.38 10.46 2.69
C LEU A 95 -0.60 10.39 1.51
N GLY A 96 -0.27 9.62 0.47
CA GLY A 96 -1.16 9.37 -0.66
C GLY A 96 -2.44 8.62 -0.23
N GLY A 97 -2.30 7.58 0.59
CA GLY A 97 -3.44 6.86 1.16
C GLY A 97 -4.34 7.74 2.01
N CYS A 98 -3.76 8.60 2.86
CA CYS A 98 -4.49 9.56 3.68
C CYS A 98 -5.26 10.58 2.83
N VAL A 99 -4.65 11.12 1.77
CA VAL A 99 -5.31 12.06 0.85
C VAL A 99 -6.51 11.40 0.17
N ILE A 100 -6.35 10.16 -0.32
CA ILE A 100 -7.46 9.42 -0.96
C ILE A 100 -8.58 9.13 0.04
N CYS A 101 -8.24 8.68 1.26
CA CYS A 101 -9.21 8.46 2.32
C CYS A 101 -9.96 9.75 2.69
N PHE A 102 -9.25 10.86 2.81
CA PHE A 102 -9.83 12.16 3.17
C PHE A 102 -10.78 12.67 2.08
N LEU A 103 -10.36 12.63 0.81
CA LEU A 103 -11.23 13.01 -0.31
C LEU A 103 -12.43 12.06 -0.42
N GLY A 104 -12.22 10.75 -0.23
CA GLY A 104 -13.29 9.76 -0.20
C GLY A 104 -14.30 10.03 0.91
N TRP A 105 -13.84 10.43 2.10
CA TRP A 105 -14.70 10.84 3.21
C TRP A 105 -15.51 12.09 2.87
N ILE A 106 -14.87 13.17 2.40
CA ILE A 106 -15.58 14.40 2.05
C ILE A 106 -16.62 14.14 0.95
N LEU A 107 -16.20 13.57 -0.18
CA LEU A 107 -17.07 13.45 -1.35
C LEU A 107 -18.23 12.49 -1.13
N ASN A 108 -18.05 11.43 -0.35
CA ASN A 108 -19.14 10.51 -0.05
C ASN A 108 -20.13 11.05 0.98
N ASN A 109 -19.72 11.95 1.88
CA ASN A 109 -20.62 12.57 2.86
C ASN A 109 -21.29 13.86 2.35
N LEU A 110 -20.81 14.48 1.27
CA LEU A 110 -21.45 15.64 0.64
C LEU A 110 -22.63 15.26 -0.28
N ILE A 111 -22.71 14.01 -0.74
CA ILE A 111 -23.71 13.56 -1.71
C ILE A 111 -24.91 12.96 -0.98
N PRO A 112 -26.13 13.56 -1.03
CA PRO A 112 -27.25 13.19 -0.17
C PRO A 112 -27.73 11.72 -0.30
N TRP A 113 -27.53 11.10 -1.46
CA TRP A 113 -27.94 9.71 -1.72
C TRP A 113 -26.82 8.68 -1.48
N ARG A 114 -25.61 9.11 -1.10
CA ARG A 114 -24.52 8.22 -0.68
C ARG A 114 -24.51 8.23 0.85
N HIS A 115 -24.93 7.12 1.44
CA HIS A 115 -24.94 7.00 2.89
C HIS A 115 -23.53 6.67 3.42
N CYS A 116 -23.14 7.40 4.47
CA CYS A 116 -22.08 7.11 5.45
C CYS A 116 -20.87 6.32 4.95
N TYR A 117 -19.77 7.02 4.68
CA TYR A 117 -18.44 6.46 4.50
C TYR A 117 -17.49 7.13 5.50
N PRO A 118 -16.60 6.41 6.21
CA PRO A 118 -16.39 4.96 6.16
C PRO A 118 -17.52 4.16 6.83
N VAL A 119 -17.62 2.89 6.45
CA VAL A 119 -18.57 1.95 7.04
C VAL A 119 -17.78 1.08 8.02
N TRP A 120 -17.94 1.36 9.32
CA TRP A 120 -17.42 0.47 10.36
C TRP A 120 -18.37 -0.73 10.43
N LEU A 121 -17.99 -1.84 9.80
CA LEU A 121 -18.59 -3.16 10.06
C LEU A 121 -17.99 -3.73 11.34
#